data_AF-A0A7C5JWP0-F1
#
_entry.id   AF-A0A7C5JWP0-F1
#
_cell.length_a   1.000
_cell.length_b   1.000
_cell.length_c   1.000
_cell.angle_alpha   90.00
_cell.angle_beta   90.00
_cell.angle_gamma   90.00
#
_symmetry.space_group_name_H-M   'P 1'
#
loop_
_entity.id
_entity.type
_entity.pdbx_description
1 polymer ?
#
loop_
_entity_poly.entity_id
_entity_poly.type
_entity_poly.pdbx_seq_one_letter_code
_entity_poly.pdbx_strand_id
1 'polypeptide(L)'
;MKREDLIVILSLLLILEGYLGDNIVPALLGFSMTVYLFMLRSKVNFDIRGERIVKDTRLEENKIGEIAVRLENKGENAVVRIIESTENFEISGAPYSLLEREESREFV
;
A
#
# COMPACT_ATOMS: atom_id res chain seq x y z
N MET A 1 20.79 -4.52 2.85
CA MET A 1 20.37 -3.14 3.21
C MET A 1 19.46 -2.64 2.11
N LYS A 2 18.28 -2.09 2.44
CA LYS A 2 17.39 -1.48 1.43
C LYS A 2 17.97 -0.13 1.00
N ARG A 3 17.60 0.35 -0.19
CA ARG A 3 18.08 1.64 -0.71
C ARG A 3 17.72 2.80 0.23
N GLU A 4 16.55 2.73 0.85
CA GLU A 4 16.07 3.72 1.81
C GLU A 4 16.96 3.76 3.07
N ASP A 5 17.36 2.59 3.59
CA ASP A 5 18.25 2.49 4.76
C ASP A 5 19.59 3.20 4.49
N LEU A 6 20.14 3.03 3.28
CA LEU A 6 21.40 3.67 2.87
C LEU A 6 21.26 5.20 2.80
N ILE A 7 20.15 5.71 2.25
CA ILE A 7 19.92 7.15 2.14
C ILE A 7 19.74 7.78 3.53
N VAL A 8 19.09 7.08 4.47
CA VAL A 8 18.94 7.53 5.87
C VAL A 8 20.28 7.55 6.59
N ILE A 9 21.12 6.52 6.40
CA ILE A 9 22.47 6.49 7.00
C ILE A 9 23.33 7.60 6.42
N LEU A 10 23.27 7.81 5.10
CA LEU A 10 24.01 8.87 4.42
C LEU A 10 23.57 10.26 4.88
N SER A 11 22.27 10.50 5.04
CA SER A 11 21.76 11.79 5.53
C SER A 11 22.24 12.09 6.95
N LEU A 12 22.28 11.07 7.83
CA LEU A 12 22.83 11.19 9.18
C LEU A 12 24.33 11.50 9.16
N LEU A 13 25.11 10.78 8.33
CA LEU A 13 26.55 10.98 8.22
C LEU A 13 26.90 12.38 7.72
N LEU A 14 26.15 12.90 6.74
CA LEU A 14 26.35 14.26 6.22
C LEU A 14 26.07 15.34 7.28
N ILE A 15 25.06 15.12 8.13
CA ILE A 15 24.79 16.03 9.26
C ILE A 15 25.95 15.98 10.26
N LEU A 16 26.43 14.78 10.58
CA LEU A 16 27.53 14.60 11.53
C LEU A 16 28.84 15.18 11.00
N GLU A 17 29.12 14.99 9.70
CA GLU A 17 30.27 15.58 9.01
C GLU A 17 30.19 17.10 9.03
N GLY A 18 29.03 17.70 8.75
CA GLY A 18 28.87 19.14 8.80
C GLY A 18 29.04 19.72 10.21
N TYR A 19 28.58 19.00 11.23
CA TYR A 19 28.77 19.37 12.63
C TYR A 19 30.24 19.27 13.08
N LEU A 20 30.92 18.18 12.75
CA LEU A 20 32.32 17.93 13.14
C LEU A 20 33.31 18.77 12.32
N GLY A 21 33.00 19.01 11.05
CA GLY A 21 33.86 19.72 10.10
C GLY A 21 33.67 21.23 10.07
N ASP A 22 32.84 21.79 10.97
CA ASP A 22 32.48 23.21 11.02
C ASP A 22 32.06 23.77 9.64
N ASN A 23 31.34 22.93 8.89
CA ASN A 23 30.89 23.24 7.53
C ASN A 23 29.39 23.00 7.41
N ILE A 24 28.66 24.06 7.08
CA ILE A 24 27.20 24.00 6.97
C ILE A 24 26.71 23.24 5.73
N VAL A 25 27.54 23.12 4.68
CA VAL A 25 27.12 22.54 3.40
C VAL A 25 26.72 21.05 3.54
N PRO A 26 27.54 20.17 4.13
CA PRO A 26 27.15 18.78 4.37
C PRO A 26 25.90 18.66 5.25
N ALA A 27 25.79 19.48 6.30
CA ALA A 27 24.63 19.47 7.19
C ALA A 27 23.33 19.83 6.47
N LEU A 28 23.37 20.83 5.59
CA LEU A 28 22.22 21.24 4.78
C LEU A 28 21.79 20.14 3.81
N LEU A 29 22.75 19.46 3.17
CA LEU A 29 22.49 18.34 2.28
C LEU A 29 21.82 17.18 3.02
N GLY A 30 22.38 16.75 4.16
CA GLY A 30 21.78 15.69 4.97
C GLY A 30 20.37 16.04 5.47
N PHE A 31 20.14 17.29 5.86
CA PHE A 31 18.81 17.77 6.23
C PHE A 31 17.83 17.72 5.04
N SER A 32 18.22 18.22 3.87
CA SER A 32 17.37 18.22 2.68
C SER A 32 16.99 16.80 2.22
N MET A 33 17.92 15.85 2.30
CA MET A 33 17.64 14.43 2.02
C MET A 33 16.61 13.84 2.99
N THR A 34 16.69 14.22 4.26
CA THR A 34 15.73 13.78 5.28
C THR A 34 14.33 14.33 5.00
N VAL A 35 14.21 15.61 4.66
CA VAL A 35 12.94 16.24 4.25
C VAL A 35 12.39 15.59 2.98
N TYR A 36 13.24 15.31 2.00
CA TYR A 36 12.85 14.65 0.77
C TYR A 36 12.24 13.26 1.02
N LEU A 37 12.90 12.44 1.85
CA LEU A 37 12.39 11.13 2.23
C LEU A 37 11.05 11.23 2.98
N PHE A 38 10.93 12.21 3.88
CA PHE A 38 9.68 12.46 4.59
C PHE A 38 8.54 12.83 3.64
N MET A 39 8.79 13.71 2.67
CA MET A 39 7.81 14.04 1.64
C MET A 39 7.41 12.84 0.79
N LEU A 40 8.39 12.02 0.37
CA LEU A 40 8.14 10.83 -0.42
C LEU A 40 7.23 9.85 0.33
N ARG A 41 7.48 9.66 1.63
CA ARG A 41 6.68 8.79 2.48
C ARG A 41 5.28 9.34 2.77
N SER A 42 5.15 10.67 2.84
CA SER A 42 3.87 11.34 3.09
C SER A 42 2.92 11.32 1.88
N LYS A 43 3.44 11.07 0.67
CA LYS A 43 2.65 11.09 -0.57
C LYS A 43 1.78 9.86 -0.80
N VAL A 44 1.96 8.81 0.01
CA VAL A 44 1.24 7.55 -0.15
C VAL A 44 -0.12 7.67 0.55
N ASN A 45 -1.16 7.96 -0.22
CA ASN A 45 -2.56 7.95 0.25
C ASN A 45 -3.26 6.71 -0.31
N PHE A 46 -3.68 5.80 0.56
CA PHE A 46 -4.47 4.63 0.18
C PHE A 46 -5.95 4.91 0.48
N ASP A 47 -6.76 5.05 -0.56
CA ASP A 47 -8.23 5.12 -0.46
C ASP A 47 -8.81 4.01 -1.33
N ILE A 48 -9.05 2.84 -0.71
CA ILE A 48 -9.60 1.66 -1.38
C ILE A 48 -10.99 1.42 -0.84
N ARG A 49 -11.98 1.37 -1.72
CA ARG A 49 -13.37 1.09 -1.38
C ARG A 49 -13.77 -0.26 -1.93
N GLY A 50 -14.43 -1.06 -1.11
CA GLY A 50 -14.95 -2.37 -1.51
C GLY A 50 -16.46 -2.42 -1.37
N GLU A 51 -17.12 -2.97 -2.38
CA GLU A 51 -18.55 -3.29 -2.35
C GLU A 51 -18.73 -4.79 -2.62
N ARG A 52 -19.55 -5.46 -1.81
CA ARG A 52 -19.90 -6.87 -1.97
C ARG A 52 -21.19 -6.97 -2.78
N ILE A 53 -21.15 -7.66 -3.91
CA ILE A 53 -22.27 -7.88 -4.80
C ILE A 53 -22.64 -9.36 -4.73
N VAL A 54 -23.74 -9.65 -4.02
CA VAL A 54 -24.32 -10.99 -3.96
C VAL A 54 -25.24 -11.15 -5.17
N LYS A 55 -24.80 -11.93 -6.17
CA LYS A 55 -25.58 -12.13 -7.41
C LYS A 55 -26.82 -13.00 -7.20
N ASP A 56 -26.74 -13.97 -6.29
CA ASP A 56 -27.84 -14.87 -5.98
C ASP A 56 -28.15 -14.87 -4.48
N THR A 57 -29.36 -14.44 -4.12
CA THR A 57 -29.82 -14.44 -2.72
C THR A 57 -30.39 -15.79 -2.28
N ARG A 58 -30.57 -16.74 -3.21
CA ARG A 58 -31.04 -18.10 -2.94
C ARG A 58 -29.87 -19.09 -2.99
N LEU A 59 -29.20 -19.23 -1.86
CA LEU A 59 -28.25 -20.32 -1.64
C LEU A 59 -29.03 -21.63 -1.44
N GLU A 60 -28.82 -22.60 -2.31
CA GLU A 60 -29.33 -23.97 -2.14
C GLU A 60 -28.24 -24.85 -1.48
N GLU A 61 -28.62 -25.74 -0.56
CA GLU A 61 -27.68 -26.69 0.05
C GLU A 61 -26.97 -27.53 -1.04
N ASN A 62 -25.66 -27.72 -0.88
CA ASN A 62 -24.76 -28.39 -1.84
C ASN A 62 -24.56 -27.68 -3.20
N LYS A 63 -24.96 -26.41 -3.38
CA LYS A 63 -24.60 -25.61 -4.56
C LYS A 63 -23.56 -24.53 -4.23
N ILE A 64 -22.65 -24.31 -5.17
CA ILE A 64 -21.67 -23.22 -5.12
C ILE A 64 -22.40 -21.93 -5.50
N GLY A 65 -22.42 -20.95 -4.59
CA GLY A 65 -22.88 -19.60 -4.88
C GLY A 65 -21.73 -18.71 -5.34
N GLU A 66 -21.98 -17.84 -6.32
CA GLU A 66 -21.00 -16.82 -6.76
C GLU A 66 -21.23 -15.50 -6.01
N ILE A 67 -20.17 -15.00 -5.39
CA ILE A 67 -20.15 -13.67 -4.76
C ILE A 67 -19.11 -12.85 -5.51
N ALA A 68 -19.51 -11.69 -6.01
CA ALA A 68 -18.58 -10.76 -6.63
C ALA A 68 -18.18 -9.66 -5.64
N VAL A 69 -16.91 -9.28 -5.61
CA VAL A 69 -16.39 -8.14 -4.85
C VAL A 69 -15.91 -7.10 -5.84
N ARG A 70 -16.47 -5.89 -5.80
CA ARG A 70 -16.00 -4.74 -6.57
C ARG A 70 -15.07 -3.92 -5.69
N LEU A 71 -13.83 -3.72 -6.14
CA LEU A 71 -12.86 -2.84 -5.49
C LEU A 71 -12.61 -1.61 -6.38
N GLU A 72 -12.67 -0.43 -5.78
CA GLU A 72 -12.31 0.86 -6.40
C GLU A 72 -11.08 1.43 -5.68
N ASN A 73 -10.05 1.80 -6.44
CA ASN A 73 -8.91 2.56 -5.92
C ASN A 73 -9.07 4.06 -6.23
N LYS A 74 -9.30 4.88 -5.20
CA LYS A 74 -9.32 6.35 -5.30
C LYS A 74 -8.01 6.98 -4.82
N GLY A 75 -7.07 6.17 -4.35
CA GLY A 75 -5.75 6.59 -3.89
C GLY A 75 -4.63 6.22 -4.86
N GLU A 76 -3.43 6.04 -4.32
CA GLU A 76 -2.25 5.58 -5.05
C GLU A 76 -2.26 4.05 -5.26
N ASN A 77 -1.41 3.57 -6.17
CA ASN A 77 -1.32 2.14 -6.53
C ASN A 77 -1.14 1.25 -5.29
N ALA A 78 -1.96 0.20 -5.19
CA ALA A 78 -1.95 -0.70 -4.04
C ALA A 78 -2.04 -2.16 -4.47
N VAL A 79 -1.37 -3.03 -3.71
CA VAL A 79 -1.57 -4.48 -3.83
C VAL A 79 -2.62 -4.88 -2.80
N VAL A 80 -3.74 -5.39 -3.27
CA VAL A 80 -4.87 -5.78 -2.43
C VAL A 80 -4.94 -7.29 -2.28
N ARG A 81 -5.32 -7.71 -1.07
CA ARG A 81 -5.70 -9.10 -0.76
C ARG A 81 -7.10 -9.07 -0.20
N ILE A 82 -8.01 -9.78 -0.86
CA ILE A 82 -9.37 -9.96 -0.37
C ILE A 82 -9.31 -11.07 0.68
N ILE A 83 -9.74 -10.75 1.89
CA ILE A 83 -9.87 -11.69 3.01
C ILE A 83 -11.32 -11.61 3.45
N GLU A 84 -12.06 -12.69 3.26
CA GLU A 84 -13.43 -12.82 3.75
C GLU A 84 -13.43 -13.89 4.85
N SER A 85 -14.07 -13.58 5.98
CA SER A 85 -14.17 -14.48 7.12
C SER A 85 -15.65 -14.86 7.28
N THR A 86 -15.95 -16.13 7.03
CA THR A 86 -17.27 -16.72 7.22
C THR A 86 -17.15 -17.94 8.11
N GLU A 87 -18.03 -18.06 9.10
CA GLU A 87 -18.04 -19.21 10.02
C GLU A 87 -18.56 -20.50 9.35
N ASN A 88 -19.37 -20.38 8.30
CA ASN A 88 -20.16 -21.48 7.75
C ASN A 88 -19.82 -21.87 6.31
N PHE A 89 -18.86 -21.19 5.66
CA PHE A 89 -18.53 -21.40 4.25
C PHE A 89 -17.00 -21.45 4.04
N GLU A 90 -16.55 -22.41 3.24
CA GLU A 90 -15.20 -22.45 2.70
C GLU A 90 -15.11 -21.56 1.47
N ILE A 91 -14.10 -20.68 1.44
CA ILE A 91 -13.91 -19.70 0.36
C ILE A 91 -12.67 -20.10 -0.43
N SER A 92 -12.81 -20.23 -1.75
CA SER A 92 -11.69 -20.29 -2.67
C SER A 92 -11.03 -18.91 -2.70
N GLY A 93 -9.93 -18.74 -1.97
CA GLY A 93 -9.28 -17.44 -1.79
C GLY A 93 -8.93 -16.77 -3.12
N ALA A 94 -9.21 -15.47 -3.22
CA ALA A 94 -8.82 -14.67 -4.38
C ALA A 94 -7.30 -14.37 -4.38
N PRO A 95 -6.62 -14.40 -5.54
CA PRO A 95 -5.21 -14.09 -5.64
C PRO A 95 -4.93 -12.60 -5.37
N TYR A 96 -3.69 -12.30 -4.96
CA TYR A 96 -3.20 -10.93 -4.87
C TYR A 96 -3.36 -10.23 -6.21
N SER A 97 -3.89 -9.01 -6.17
CA SER A 97 -4.10 -8.21 -7.36
C SER A 97 -3.55 -6.81 -7.17
N LEU A 98 -2.84 -6.31 -8.18
CA LEU A 98 -2.48 -4.91 -8.27
C LEU A 98 -3.73 -4.14 -8.69
N LEU A 99 -4.06 -3.10 -7.92
CA LEU A 99 -5.12 -2.15 -8.22
C LEU A 99 -4.44 -0.81 -8.51
N GLU A 100 -4.44 -0.41 -9.78
CA GLU A 100 -3.86 0.86 -10.22
C GLU A 100 -4.73 2.04 -9.77
N ARG A 101 -4.14 3.23 -9.77
CA ARG A 101 -4.84 4.47 -9.41
C ARG A 101 -6.04 4.69 -10.32
N GLU A 102 -7.18 5.03 -9.72
CA GLU A 102 -8.47 5.24 -10.40
C GLU A 102 -9.04 3.98 -11.10
N GLU A 103 -8.47 2.80 -10.82
CA GLU A 103 -8.98 1.53 -11.33
C GLU A 103 -10.16 1.02 -10.49
N SER A 104 -11.19 0.53 -11.18
CA SER A 104 -12.30 -0.22 -10.59
C SER A 104 -12.29 -1.63 -11.17
N ARG A 105 -12.20 -2.65 -10.31
CA ARG A 105 -12.11 -4.05 -10.73
C ARG A 105 -13.06 -4.94 -9.96
N GLU A 106 -13.71 -5.84 -10.67
CA GLU A 106 -14.58 -6.87 -10.10
C GLU A 106 -13.81 -8.18 -9.97
N PHE A 107 -13.93 -8.81 -8.81
CA PHE A 107 -13.40 -10.12 -8.48
C PHE A 107 -14.59 -11.05 -8.26
N VAL A 108 -14.55 -12.26 -8.80
CA VAL A 108 -15.57 -13.33 -8.64
C VAL A 108 -14.89 -14.54 -8.05
#